data_AF-A0A2S2G8X3-F1
#
_entry.id   AF-A0A2S2G8X3-F1
#
_cell.length_a   1.000
_cell.length_b   1.000
_cell.length_c   1.000
_cell.angle_alpha   90.00
_cell.angle_beta   90.00
_cell.angle_gamma   90.00
#
_symmetry.space_group_name_H-M   'P 1'
#
loop_
_entity.id
_entity.type
_entity.pdbx_description
1 polymer ?
#
loop_
_entity_poly.entity_id
_entity_poly.type
_entity_poly.pdbx_seq_one_letter_code
_entity_poly.pdbx_strand_id
1 'polypeptide(L)'
;MSNRKTLTPDQVNRRRRLNKKILGFGCLPITVLLILVIVAAIVGSNDTDLKDEEAKVRPAYTIANKTEKKKTGSVDLVIPDATVDQAKAAVEDYAQHHIGDRFLNYSVTVVRSDTDKVYVCMGEWVKDEQASQVYTGGRVKGDNWPALTTNCPDPKS
;
A
#
# COMPACT_ATOMS: atom_id res chain seq x y z
N MET A 1 -38.09 2.35 -11.31
CA MET A 1 -38.84 1.74 -10.19
C MET A 1 -37.84 1.26 -9.15
N SER A 2 -37.81 1.89 -7.97
CA SER A 2 -36.80 1.67 -6.93
C SER A 2 -37.36 0.77 -5.83
N ASN A 3 -36.79 -0.42 -5.65
CA ASN A 3 -37.19 -1.39 -4.63
C ASN A 3 -36.36 -1.17 -3.35
N ARG A 4 -36.88 -0.38 -2.40
CA ARG A 4 -36.34 -0.35 -1.03
C ARG A 4 -36.81 -1.59 -0.28
N LYS A 5 -35.91 -2.52 -0.02
CA LYS A 5 -36.14 -3.62 0.93
C LYS A 5 -36.17 -3.05 2.34
N THR A 6 -37.36 -2.86 2.89
CA THR A 6 -37.59 -2.59 4.32
C THR A 6 -37.32 -3.86 5.13
N LEU A 7 -36.42 -3.76 6.10
CA LEU A 7 -36.12 -4.84 7.04
C LEU A 7 -37.30 -5.04 8.00
N THR A 8 -37.67 -6.29 8.23
CA THR A 8 -38.79 -6.67 9.11
C THR A 8 -38.45 -6.50 10.60
N PRO A 9 -39.46 -6.30 11.47
CA PRO A 9 -39.26 -6.08 12.92
C PRO A 9 -38.45 -7.18 13.62
N ASP A 10 -38.51 -8.42 13.11
CA ASP A 10 -37.77 -9.57 13.66
C ASP A 10 -36.25 -9.46 13.48
N GLN A 11 -35.78 -8.82 12.41
CA GLN A 11 -34.35 -8.58 12.17
C GLN A 11 -33.76 -7.57 13.16
N VAL A 12 -34.58 -6.61 13.64
CA VAL A 12 -34.18 -5.61 14.63
C VAL A 12 -34.04 -6.23 16.02
N ASN A 13 -34.91 -7.19 16.38
CA ASN A 13 -34.87 -7.84 17.69
C ASN A 13 -33.72 -8.84 17.86
N ARG A 14 -33.22 -9.47 16.78
CA ARG A 14 -31.99 -10.29 16.85
C ARG A 14 -30.75 -9.47 17.18
N ARG A 15 -30.62 -8.24 16.64
CA ARG A 15 -29.48 -7.36 16.92
C ARG A 15 -29.39 -6.92 18.38
N ARG A 16 -30.54 -6.70 19.04
CA ARG A 16 -30.56 -6.30 20.47
C ARG A 16 -30.09 -7.39 21.43
N ARG A 17 -30.20 -8.68 21.06
CA ARG A 17 -29.74 -9.79 21.92
C ARG A 17 -28.24 -10.03 21.89
N LEU A 18 -27.54 -9.58 20.84
CA LEU A 18 -26.09 -9.74 20.73
C LEU A 18 -25.30 -8.64 21.46
N ASN A 19 -25.90 -7.46 21.68
CA ASN A 19 -25.28 -6.38 22.48
C ASN A 19 -25.43 -6.54 24.00
N LYS A 20 -26.15 -7.57 24.48
CA LYS A 20 -26.37 -7.78 25.93
C LYS A 20 -25.28 -8.65 26.60
N LYS A 21 -24.22 -9.05 25.87
CA LYS A 21 -23.11 -9.85 26.41
C LYS A 21 -21.86 -9.03 26.79
N ILE A 22 -21.92 -7.69 26.71
CA ILE A 22 -20.86 -6.80 27.20
C ILE A 22 -21.36 -6.15 28.48
N LEU A 23 -21.37 -6.92 29.58
CA LEU A 23 -21.51 -6.39 30.95
C LEU A 23 -21.33 -7.55 31.92
N GLY A 24 -20.15 -7.62 32.52
CA GLY A 24 -19.94 -8.41 33.73
C GLY A 24 -18.62 -9.13 33.82
N PHE A 25 -17.52 -8.40 33.95
CA PHE A 25 -16.30 -8.75 34.70
C PHE A 25 -15.55 -7.41 34.79
N GLY A 26 -15.45 -6.72 35.92
CA GLY A 26 -14.87 -7.19 37.17
C GLY A 26 -13.81 -6.15 37.51
N CYS A 27 -14.05 -5.40 38.58
CA CYS A 27 -13.15 -4.43 39.17
C CYS A 27 -11.75 -5.03 39.37
N LEU A 28 -10.69 -4.39 38.86
CA LEU A 28 -9.32 -4.55 39.36
C LEU A 28 -8.48 -3.30 38.95
N PRO A 29 -7.94 -2.54 39.91
CA PRO A 29 -7.24 -1.29 39.69
C PRO A 29 -5.77 -1.55 39.34
N ILE A 30 -5.37 -1.41 38.08
CA ILE A 30 -3.95 -1.47 37.66
C ILE A 30 -3.65 -0.29 36.72
N THR A 31 -4.02 0.91 37.16
CA THR A 31 -3.75 2.18 36.44
C THR A 31 -2.67 3.04 37.11
N VAL A 32 -1.87 2.50 38.04
CA VAL A 32 -0.95 3.30 38.89
C VAL A 32 0.52 2.84 38.87
N LEU A 33 0.93 1.83 38.08
CA LEU A 33 2.27 1.20 38.26
C LEU A 33 3.16 1.08 37.02
N LEU A 34 3.14 2.06 36.11
CA LEU A 34 4.12 2.11 35.01
C LEU A 34 4.51 3.54 34.60
N ILE A 35 4.74 4.42 35.59
CA ILE A 35 5.32 5.77 35.40
C ILE A 35 6.72 5.88 36.07
N LEU A 36 7.30 4.80 36.60
CA LEU A 36 8.44 4.88 37.53
C LEU A 36 9.74 4.17 37.09
N VAL A 37 10.11 4.20 35.81
CA VAL A 37 11.50 3.89 35.40
C VAL A 37 11.93 4.79 34.22
N ILE A 38 12.07 6.08 34.50
CA ILE A 38 12.93 6.98 33.72
C ILE A 38 14.06 7.39 34.68
N VAL A 39 15.28 7.42 34.15
CA VAL A 39 16.55 7.88 34.76
C VAL A 39 17.38 6.82 35.51
N ALA A 40 18.23 6.11 34.76
CA ALA A 40 19.56 5.73 35.24
C ALA A 40 20.55 5.64 34.05
N ALA A 41 21.59 6.49 34.10
CA ALA A 41 22.88 6.45 33.38
C ALA A 41 22.82 6.58 31.83
N ILE A 42 23.30 7.61 31.12
CA ILE A 42 24.51 8.45 31.21
C ILE A 42 25.77 7.68 31.63
N VAL A 43 26.72 7.62 30.69
CA VAL A 43 28.07 7.03 30.71
C VAL A 43 28.17 5.61 30.16
N GLY A 44 28.57 5.53 28.89
CA GLY A 44 29.00 4.31 28.22
C GLY A 44 29.32 4.57 26.75
N SER A 45 30.38 5.33 26.47
CA SER A 45 31.03 5.33 25.14
C SER A 45 31.56 3.94 24.88
N ASN A 46 30.93 3.22 23.96
CA ASN A 46 31.54 2.11 23.23
C ASN A 46 30.99 2.17 21.81
N ASP A 47 31.88 2.48 20.87
CA ASP A 47 31.64 2.44 19.44
C ASP A 47 31.19 1.04 19.03
N THR A 48 29.88 0.84 19.00
CA THR A 48 29.27 -0.24 18.23
C THR A 48 28.55 0.42 17.07
N ASP A 49 29.25 0.43 15.94
CA ASP A 49 28.77 0.44 14.55
C ASP A 49 27.26 0.16 14.43
N LEU A 50 26.46 1.20 14.69
CA LEU A 50 25.05 1.22 14.37
C LEU A 50 25.01 1.47 12.88
N LYS A 51 24.92 0.37 12.12
CA LYS A 51 24.36 0.43 10.77
C LYS A 51 23.03 1.17 10.92
N ASP A 52 23.01 2.42 10.48
CA ASP A 52 21.80 3.15 10.19
C ASP A 52 20.97 2.23 9.29
N GLU A 53 19.99 1.55 9.87
CA GLU A 53 18.79 1.21 9.13
C GLU A 53 18.17 2.55 8.75
N GLU A 54 18.68 3.11 7.66
CA GLU A 54 18.15 4.29 6.99
C GLU A 54 16.65 4.05 6.86
N ALA A 55 15.88 4.69 7.73
CA ALA A 55 14.43 4.52 7.77
C ALA A 55 13.92 4.87 6.38
N LYS A 56 13.59 3.84 5.57
CA LYS A 56 13.29 3.97 4.14
C LYS A 56 12.20 5.02 3.98
N VAL A 57 12.59 6.22 3.57
CA VAL A 57 11.67 7.34 3.41
C VAL A 57 10.69 6.95 2.30
N ARG A 58 9.40 6.94 2.62
CA ARG A 58 8.36 6.63 1.62
C ARG A 58 8.40 7.70 0.52
N PRO A 59 8.43 7.32 -0.77
CA PRO A 59 8.43 8.29 -1.86
C PRO A 59 7.15 9.13 -1.86
N ALA A 60 7.30 10.44 -2.04
CA ALA A 60 6.17 11.36 -2.21
C ALA A 60 5.80 11.45 -3.69
N TYR A 61 4.53 11.25 -4.00
CA TYR A 61 3.98 11.37 -5.35
C TYR A 61 2.53 11.85 -5.29
N THR A 62 2.04 12.45 -6.38
CA THR A 62 0.62 12.73 -6.59
C THR A 62 0.05 11.81 -7.66
N ILE A 63 -1.25 11.50 -7.57
CA ILE A 63 -1.94 10.69 -8.59
C ILE A 63 -2.55 11.66 -9.60
N ALA A 64 -2.06 11.64 -10.85
CA ALA A 64 -2.62 12.46 -11.93
C ALA A 64 -3.78 11.76 -12.63
N ASN A 65 -3.59 10.50 -13.02
CA ASN A 65 -4.61 9.72 -13.71
C ASN A 65 -4.76 8.36 -13.03
N LYS A 66 -6.00 7.87 -12.95
CA LYS A 66 -6.27 6.53 -12.43
C LYS A 66 -7.46 5.92 -13.15
N THR A 67 -7.23 4.76 -13.77
CA THR A 67 -8.26 4.01 -14.48
C THR A 67 -8.32 2.59 -13.93
N GLU A 68 -9.46 2.18 -13.40
CA GLU A 68 -9.63 0.84 -12.85
C GLU A 68 -10.85 0.15 -13.46
N LYS A 69 -10.66 -1.07 -13.94
CA LYS A 69 -11.71 -1.98 -14.37
C LYS A 69 -11.87 -3.10 -13.34
N LYS A 70 -12.74 -4.06 -13.62
CA LYS A 70 -13.06 -5.17 -12.69
C LYS A 70 -11.82 -5.94 -12.22
N LYS A 71 -10.87 -6.20 -13.13
CA LYS A 71 -9.66 -7.03 -12.88
C LYS A 71 -8.35 -6.38 -13.31
N THR A 72 -8.39 -5.23 -13.96
CA THR A 72 -7.20 -4.52 -14.43
C THR A 72 -7.23 -3.06 -13.99
N GLY A 73 -6.08 -2.41 -13.96
CA GLY A 73 -6.02 -0.98 -13.70
C GLY A 73 -4.73 -0.33 -14.18
N SER A 74 -4.72 1.00 -14.17
CA SER A 74 -3.53 1.80 -14.42
C SER A 74 -3.55 3.06 -13.56
N VAL A 75 -2.36 3.58 -13.26
CA VAL A 75 -2.19 4.86 -12.57
C VAL A 75 -1.00 5.61 -13.15
N ASP A 76 -1.12 6.93 -13.25
CA ASP A 76 -0.02 7.86 -13.51
C ASP A 76 0.31 8.59 -12.20
N LEU A 77 1.54 8.44 -11.74
CA LEU A 77 2.12 9.12 -10.59
C LEU A 77 2.97 10.30 -11.08
N VAL A 78 2.79 11.47 -10.49
CA VAL A 78 3.62 12.64 -10.78
C VAL A 78 4.60 12.84 -9.64
N ILE A 79 5.87 12.91 -10.01
CA ILE A 79 6.98 13.25 -9.13
C ILE A 79 7.79 14.30 -9.87
N PRO A 80 7.69 15.59 -9.48
CA PRO A 80 8.53 16.63 -10.07
C PRO A 80 10.01 16.25 -9.97
N ASP A 81 10.74 16.46 -11.06
CA ASP A 81 12.19 16.19 -11.16
C ASP A 81 12.61 14.76 -10.79
N ALA A 82 11.72 13.77 -10.94
CA ALA A 82 12.00 12.40 -10.56
C ALA A 82 13.28 11.87 -11.21
N THR A 83 14.15 11.32 -10.37
CA THR A 83 15.22 10.43 -10.81
C THR A 83 14.67 9.02 -11.07
N VAL A 84 15.43 8.19 -11.78
CA VAL A 84 15.10 6.78 -12.00
C VAL A 84 14.86 6.04 -10.68
N ASP A 85 15.71 6.27 -9.67
CA ASP A 85 15.61 5.58 -8.38
C ASP A 85 14.36 6.00 -7.62
N GLN A 86 14.04 7.30 -7.59
CA GLN A 86 12.82 7.81 -6.99
C GLN A 86 11.57 7.25 -7.70
N ALA A 87 11.59 7.21 -9.03
CA ALA A 87 10.50 6.67 -9.82
C ALA A 87 10.30 5.17 -9.57
N LYS A 88 11.38 4.39 -9.52
CA LYS A 88 11.31 2.95 -9.22
C LYS A 88 10.79 2.71 -7.80
N ALA A 89 11.27 3.46 -6.81
CA ALA A 89 10.79 3.37 -5.45
C ALA A 89 9.29 3.69 -5.36
N ALA A 90 8.80 4.69 -6.09
CA ALA A 90 7.38 5.03 -6.12
C ALA A 90 6.51 3.96 -6.78
N VAL A 91 7.00 3.35 -7.86
CA VAL A 91 6.33 2.21 -8.49
C VAL A 91 6.20 1.04 -7.52
N GLU A 92 7.28 0.70 -6.81
CA GLU A 92 7.31 -0.37 -5.80
C GLU A 92 6.38 -0.04 -4.62
N ASP A 93 6.43 1.18 -4.10
CA ASP A 93 5.55 1.62 -3.00
C ASP A 93 4.08 1.54 -3.39
N TYR A 94 3.72 2.02 -4.59
CA TYR A 94 2.35 1.97 -5.07
C TYR A 94 1.88 0.52 -5.22
N ALA A 95 2.74 -0.33 -5.78
CA ALA A 95 2.44 -1.74 -5.98
C ALA A 95 2.19 -2.49 -4.66
N GLN A 96 2.96 -2.20 -3.62
CA GLN A 96 2.84 -2.86 -2.31
C GLN A 96 1.62 -2.39 -1.51
N HIS A 97 1.29 -1.10 -1.57
CA HIS A 97 0.34 -0.51 -0.63
C HIS A 97 -1.02 -0.16 -1.23
N HIS A 98 -1.12 -0.05 -2.56
CA HIS A 98 -2.33 0.45 -3.21
C HIS A 98 -2.97 -0.55 -4.17
N ILE A 99 -2.20 -1.51 -4.70
CA ILE A 99 -2.73 -2.56 -5.57
C ILE A 99 -3.27 -3.70 -4.69
N GLY A 100 -4.57 -3.65 -4.39
CA GLY A 100 -5.23 -4.70 -3.61
C GLY A 100 -5.57 -5.97 -4.40
N ASP A 101 -5.96 -7.03 -3.69
CA ASP A 101 -6.17 -8.40 -4.20
C ASP A 101 -7.22 -8.56 -5.32
N ARG A 102 -8.02 -7.54 -5.59
CA ARG A 102 -9.07 -7.59 -6.61
C ARG A 102 -8.51 -7.59 -8.04
N PHE A 103 -7.31 -7.06 -8.23
CA PHE A 103 -6.67 -6.91 -9.54
C PHE A 103 -5.87 -8.16 -9.91
N LEU A 104 -5.75 -8.41 -11.21
CA LEU A 104 -4.91 -9.45 -11.80
C LEU A 104 -3.72 -8.87 -12.55
N ASN A 105 -3.87 -7.66 -13.10
CA ASN A 105 -2.81 -6.93 -13.79
C ASN A 105 -3.00 -5.42 -13.55
N TYR A 106 -1.90 -4.70 -13.37
CA TYR A 106 -1.95 -3.27 -13.12
C TYR A 106 -0.68 -2.59 -13.64
N SER A 107 -0.83 -1.42 -14.27
CA SER A 107 0.29 -0.60 -14.74
C SER A 107 0.46 0.65 -13.87
N VAL A 108 1.68 0.95 -13.45
CA VAL A 108 2.03 2.13 -12.66
C VAL A 108 3.06 2.93 -13.45
N THR A 109 2.72 4.14 -13.86
CA THR A 109 3.61 5.00 -14.64
C THR A 109 4.03 6.19 -13.80
N VAL A 110 5.32 6.55 -13.81
CA VAL A 110 5.84 7.76 -13.19
C VAL A 110 6.23 8.77 -14.27
N VAL A 111 5.73 10.00 -14.13
CA VAL A 111 6.03 11.14 -14.99
C VAL A 111 6.51 12.34 -14.18
N ARG A 112 7.32 13.22 -14.77
CA ARG A 112 7.74 14.47 -14.12
C ARG A 112 6.65 15.54 -14.10
N SER A 113 5.76 15.50 -15.08
CA SER A 113 4.65 16.44 -15.26
C SER A 113 3.44 15.71 -15.84
N ASP A 114 2.24 16.11 -15.42
CA ASP A 114 0.97 15.62 -15.96
C ASP A 114 0.63 16.23 -17.33
N THR A 115 1.18 17.40 -17.66
CA THR A 115 0.98 18.10 -18.94
C THR A 115 1.83 17.51 -20.05
N ASP A 116 3.15 17.49 -19.84
CA ASP A 116 4.14 17.11 -20.86
C ASP A 116 4.43 15.61 -20.84
N LYS A 117 3.94 14.90 -19.81
CA LYS A 117 4.08 13.45 -19.60
C LYS A 117 5.49 12.94 -19.87
N VAL A 118 6.50 13.64 -19.33
CA VAL A 118 7.90 13.20 -19.38
C VAL A 118 8.02 11.90 -18.58
N TYR A 119 8.02 10.80 -19.31
CA TYR A 119 7.98 9.43 -18.80
C TYR A 119 9.32 9.04 -18.20
N VAL A 120 9.34 8.62 -16.94
CA VAL A 120 10.58 8.22 -16.23
C VAL A 120 10.64 6.71 -16.05
N CYS A 121 9.58 6.11 -15.51
CA CYS A 121 9.50 4.67 -15.29
C CYS A 121 8.08 4.12 -15.35
N MET A 122 7.93 2.86 -15.77
CA MET A 122 6.69 2.08 -15.67
C MET A 122 6.95 0.79 -14.91
N GLY A 123 6.07 0.47 -13.98
CA GLY A 123 5.90 -0.86 -13.42
C GLY A 123 4.70 -1.57 -14.03
N GLU A 124 4.86 -2.85 -14.28
CA GLU A 124 3.77 -3.76 -14.60
C GLU A 124 3.67 -4.84 -13.52
N TRP A 125 2.61 -4.73 -12.72
CA TRP A 125 2.29 -5.63 -11.62
C TRP A 125 1.33 -6.71 -12.09
N VAL A 126 1.56 -7.94 -11.66
CA VAL A 126 0.73 -9.09 -12.01
C VAL A 126 0.52 -9.97 -10.78
N LYS A 127 -0.72 -10.38 -10.56
CA LYS A 127 -1.11 -11.09 -9.34
C LYS A 127 -0.48 -12.47 -9.21
N ASP A 128 -0.52 -13.25 -10.28
CA ASP A 128 -0.15 -14.67 -10.29
C ASP A 128 0.29 -15.09 -11.71
N GLU A 129 0.82 -16.31 -11.82
CA GLU A 129 1.29 -16.84 -13.09
C GLU A 129 0.19 -16.91 -14.15
N GLN A 130 -1.03 -17.29 -13.76
CA GLN A 130 -2.16 -17.35 -14.69
C GLN A 130 -2.49 -15.96 -15.26
N ALA A 131 -2.52 -14.94 -14.40
CA ALA A 131 -2.69 -13.56 -14.81
C ALA A 131 -1.55 -13.10 -15.73
N SER A 132 -0.32 -13.55 -15.49
CA SER A 132 0.81 -13.23 -16.37
C SER A 132 0.62 -13.80 -17.77
N GLN A 133 0.20 -15.05 -17.89
CA GLN A 133 -0.08 -15.68 -19.17
C GLN A 133 -1.20 -14.94 -19.91
N VAL A 134 -2.30 -14.60 -19.21
CA VAL A 134 -3.48 -13.97 -19.81
C VAL A 134 -3.23 -12.52 -20.23
N TYR A 135 -2.58 -11.72 -19.37
CA TYR A 135 -2.48 -10.27 -19.58
C TYR A 135 -1.15 -9.82 -20.18
N THR A 136 -0.09 -10.61 -20.06
CA THR A 136 1.26 -10.22 -20.51
C THR A 136 1.89 -11.19 -21.49
N GLY A 137 1.20 -12.30 -21.82
CA GLY A 137 1.75 -13.38 -22.62
C GLY A 137 2.92 -14.11 -21.93
N GLY A 138 2.94 -14.12 -20.59
CA GLY A 138 4.01 -14.75 -19.81
C GLY A 138 5.32 -13.96 -19.76
N ARG A 139 5.32 -12.70 -20.23
CA ARG A 139 6.50 -11.82 -20.17
C ARG A 139 6.89 -11.48 -18.73
N VAL A 140 5.91 -11.21 -17.86
CA VAL A 140 6.18 -10.94 -16.45
C VAL A 140 6.33 -12.25 -15.70
N LYS A 141 7.52 -12.52 -15.16
CA LYS A 141 7.82 -13.73 -14.39
C LYS A 141 8.25 -13.34 -12.98
N GLY A 142 8.00 -14.22 -12.02
CA GLY A 142 8.46 -14.04 -10.65
C GLY A 142 8.57 -15.38 -9.93
N ASP A 143 9.56 -15.50 -9.06
CA ASP A 143 9.68 -16.63 -8.13
C ASP A 143 8.63 -16.53 -7.01
N ASN A 144 8.18 -15.31 -6.72
CA ASN A 144 7.12 -14.99 -5.79
C ASN A 144 6.05 -14.14 -6.49
N TRP A 145 4.81 -14.31 -6.04
CA TRP A 145 3.64 -13.61 -6.54
C TRP A 145 3.02 -12.75 -5.43
N PRO A 146 2.57 -11.53 -5.72
CA PRO A 146 2.54 -10.90 -7.04
C PRO A 146 3.92 -10.49 -7.55
N ALA A 147 4.08 -10.49 -8.88
CA ALA A 147 5.32 -10.10 -9.54
C ALA A 147 5.21 -8.68 -10.11
N LEU A 148 6.33 -7.96 -10.12
CA LEU A 148 6.46 -6.62 -10.65
C LEU A 148 7.69 -6.57 -11.55
N THR A 149 7.52 -6.12 -12.79
CA THR A 149 8.64 -5.76 -13.66
C THR A 149 8.64 -4.26 -13.89
N THR A 150 9.81 -3.65 -14.00
CA THR A 150 9.97 -2.20 -14.20
C THR A 150 10.79 -1.91 -15.44
N ASN A 151 10.36 -0.91 -16.21
CA ASN A 151 11.11 -0.34 -17.33
C ASN A 151 11.30 1.16 -17.10
N CYS A 152 12.52 1.58 -16.77
CA CYS A 152 12.85 2.98 -16.49
C CYS A 152 13.88 3.51 -17.50
N PRO A 153 13.47 3.88 -18.73
CA PRO A 153 14.40 4.34 -19.75
C PRO A 153 14.86 5.79 -19.57
N ASP A 154 14.18 6.57 -18.71
CA ASP A 154 14.37 8.00 -18.45
C ASP A 154 14.98 8.77 -19.63
N PRO A 155 14.17 9.34 -20.52
CA PRO A 155 14.67 10.07 -21.68
C PRO A 155 15.38 11.32 -21.18
N LYS A 156 16.71 11.21 -21.06
CA LYS A 156 17.73 12.21 -20.72
C LYS A 156 17.18 13.54 -20.17
N SER A 157 17.39 13.74 -18.87
CA SER A 157 17.33 15.02 -18.15
C SER A 157 18.10 16.14 -18.86
#